data_AF-A0A7V8YEQ2-F1
#
_entry.id   AF-A0A7V8YEQ2-F1
#
_cell.length_a   1.000
_cell.length_b   1.000
_cell.length_c   1.000
_cell.angle_alpha   90.00
_cell.angle_beta   90.00
_cell.angle_gamma   90.00
#
_symmetry.space_group_name_H-M   'P 1'
#
loop_
_entity.id
_entity.type
_entity.pdbx_description
1 polymer ?
#
loop_
_entity_poly.entity_id
_entity_poly.type
_entity_poly.pdbx_seq_one_letter_code
_entity_poly.pdbx_strand_id
1 'polypeptide(L)' 'MLAFSHELVRRLLDTKRLEIRPGTTERVIWLLSQHLLTQKRGASLISALSAALLSFPEVEELYADDEELRDLVTDLGL' A
#
# COMPACT_ATOMS: atom_id res chain seq x y z
N MET A 1 -5.60 10.99 -1.61
CA MET A 1 -5.40 9.57 -1.94
C MET A 1 -4.11 9.31 -2.69
N LEU A 2 -3.89 9.91 -3.87
CA LEU A 2 -2.64 9.67 -4.62
C LEU A 2 -1.36 10.01 -3.83
N ALA A 3 -1.31 11.17 -3.17
CA ALA A 3 -0.17 11.55 -2.33
C ALA A 3 0.07 10.58 -1.16
N PHE A 4 -1.01 10.08 -0.53
CA PHE A 4 -0.92 9.07 0.52
C PHE A 4 -0.39 7.74 -0.01
N SER A 5 -0.95 7.25 -1.13
CA SER A 5 -0.48 6.01 -1.77
C SER A 5 0.98 6.10 -2.21
N HIS A 6 1.40 7.26 -2.72
CA HIS A 6 2.79 7.51 -3.09
C HIS A 6 3.70 7.40 -1.88
N GLU A 7 3.41 8.11 -0.79
CA GLU A 7 4.26 8.10 0.39
C GLU A 7 4.26 6.74 1.11
N LEU A 8 3.12 6.04 1.15
CA LEU A 8 3.02 4.69 1.71
C LEU A 8 3.91 3.70 0.93
N VAL A 9 3.76 3.64 -0.40
CA VAL A 9 4.57 2.75 -1.25
C VAL A 9 6.05 3.11 -1.15
N ARG A 10 6.39 4.41 -1.17
CA ARG A 10 7.77 4.86 -1.02
C ARG A 10 8.39 4.38 0.30
N ARG A 11 7.70 4.57 1.43
CA ARG A 11 8.20 4.09 2.73
C ARG A 11 8.32 2.58 2.79
N LEU A 12 7.35 1.83 2.25
CA LEU A 12 7.43 0.37 2.22
C LEU A 12 8.62 -0.13 1.37
N LEU A 13 8.94 0.54 0.26
CA LEU A 13 10.12 0.22 -0.54
C LEU A 13 11.41 0.60 0.20
N ASP A 14 11.46 1.79 0.79
CA ASP A 14 12.63 2.29 1.53
C ASP A 14 12.98 1.38 2.74
N THR A 15 11.97 0.84 3.43
CA THR A 15 12.15 -0.10 4.56
C THR A 15 12.24 -1.56 4.14
N LYS A 16 12.25 -1.87 2.84
CA LYS A 16 12.25 -3.24 2.29
C LYS A 16 11.09 -4.09 2.81
N ARG A 17 9.94 -3.46 3.01
CA ARG A 17 8.69 -4.09 3.43
C ARG A 17 7.76 -4.43 2.28
N LEU A 18 8.10 -3.99 1.08
CA LEU A 18 7.42 -4.31 -0.16
C LEU A 18 8.47 -4.59 -1.23
N GLU A 19 8.29 -5.68 -1.98
CA GLU A 19 9.04 -5.96 -3.19
C GLU A 19 8.11 -5.90 -4.38
N ILE A 20 8.52 -5.14 -5.41
CA ILE A 20 7.73 -4.97 -6.64
C ILE A 20 8.66 -5.12 -7.84
N ARG A 21 8.06 -5.51 -8.97
CA ARG A 21 8.78 -5.64 -10.23
C ARG A 21 9.47 -4.33 -10.61
N PRO A 22 10.74 -4.35 -11.04
CA PRO A 22 11.46 -3.14 -11.45
C PRO A 22 10.70 -2.31 -12.50
N GLY A 23 10.66 -0.98 -12.32
CA GLY A 23 10.00 -0.05 -13.23
C GLY A 23 8.47 0.02 -13.11
N THR A 24 7.87 -0.62 -12.10
CA THR A 24 6.40 -0.63 -11.92
C THR A 24 5.88 0.24 -10.76
N THR A 25 6.76 0.97 -10.06
CA THR A 25 6.42 1.77 -8.86
C THR A 25 5.23 2.70 -9.08
N GLU A 26 5.26 3.54 -10.12
CA GLU A 26 4.19 4.48 -10.41
C GLU A 26 2.84 3.80 -10.68
N ARG A 27 2.88 2.61 -11.29
CA ARG A 27 1.68 1.83 -11.56
C ARG A 27 1.08 1.27 -10.28
N VAL A 28 1.90 0.75 -9.36
CA VAL A 28 1.46 0.28 -8.04
C VAL A 28 0.83 1.42 -7.23
N ILE A 29 1.48 2.59 -7.22
CA ILE A 29 0.95 3.80 -6.55
C ILE A 29 -0.42 4.17 -7.11
N TRP A 30 -0.54 4.19 -8.45
CA TRP A 30 -1.80 4.50 -9.10
C TRP A 30 -2.89 3.47 -8.78
N LEU A 31 -2.61 2.18 -8.92
CA LEU A 31 -3.55 1.09 -8.62
C LEU A 31 -4.04 1.15 -7.18
N LEU A 32 -3.12 1.33 -6.23
CA LEU A 32 -3.44 1.48 -4.82
C LEU A 32 -4.35 2.69 -4.57
N SER A 33 -4.06 3.83 -5.21
CA SER A 33 -4.88 5.03 -5.08
C SER A 33 -6.31 4.80 -5.58
N GLN A 34 -6.47 4.08 -6.70
CA GLN A 34 -7.78 3.75 -7.25
C GLN A 34 -8.52 2.78 -6.33
N HIS A 35 -7.82 1.76 -5.82
CA HIS A 35 -8.41 0.78 -4.91
C HIS A 35 -8.97 1.47 -3.66
N LEU A 36 -8.20 2.34 -3.02
CA LEU A 36 -8.61 3.05 -1.82
C LEU A 36 -9.79 4.00 -2.04
N LEU A 37 -9.95 4.57 -3.25
CA LEU A 37 -11.12 5.38 -3.60
C LEU A 37 -12.41 4.56 -3.68
N THR A 38 -12.32 3.27 -3.95
CA THR A 38 -13.47 2.37 -4.07
C THR A 38 -13.87 1.71 -2.75
N GLN A 39 -13.08 1.89 -1.69
CA GLN A 39 -13.35 1.29 -0.39
C GLN A 39 -14.63 1.85 0.24
N LYS A 40 -15.55 0.95 0.60
CA LYS A 40 -16.82 1.30 1.22
C LYS A 40 -16.60 1.68 2.69
N ARG A 41 -17.40 2.63 3.20
CA ARG A 41 -17.39 3.01 4.62
C ARG A 41 -17.62 1.78 5.51
N GLY A 42 -16.71 1.55 6.47
CA GLY A 42 -16.81 0.49 7.47
C GLY A 42 -15.85 -0.69 7.29
N ALA A 43 -15.13 -0.79 6.17
CA ALA A 43 -14.06 -1.77 6.01
C ALA A 43 -12.76 -1.31 6.70
N SER A 44 -11.99 -2.25 7.25
CA SER A 44 -10.66 -1.99 7.79
C SER A 44 -9.73 -1.51 6.67
N LEU A 45 -9.23 -0.27 6.79
CA LEU A 45 -8.28 0.29 5.84
C LEU A 45 -7.02 -0.58 5.71
N ILE A 46 -6.51 -1.08 6.84
CA ILE A 46 -5.28 -1.88 6.88
C ILE A 46 -5.47 -3.19 6.14
N SER A 47 -6.57 -3.90 6.42
CA SER A 47 -6.87 -5.17 5.74
C SER A 47 -7.16 -4.97 4.26
N ALA A 48 -7.72 -3.82 3.87
CA ALA A 48 -7.88 -3.44 2.47
C ALA A 48 -6.54 -3.14 1.79
N LEU A 49 -5.59 -2.50 2.49
CA LEU A 49 -4.25 -2.23 1.98
C LEU A 49 -3.46 -3.51 1.75
N SER A 50 -3.40 -4.41 2.74
CA SER A 50 -2.68 -5.67 2.61
C SER A 50 -3.27 -6.53 1.49
N ALA A 51 -4.60 -6.68 1.44
CA ALA A 51 -5.28 -7.39 0.37
C ALA A 51 -5.04 -6.76 -1.02
N ALA A 52 -5.05 -5.43 -1.13
CA ALA A 52 -4.82 -4.75 -2.39
C ALA A 52 -3.39 -4.99 -2.90
N LEU A 53 -2.38 -4.77 -2.06
CA LEU A 53 -0.98 -4.97 -2.43
C LEU A 53 -0.71 -6.41 -2.87
N LEU A 54 -1.21 -7.40 -2.11
CA LEU A 54 -1.08 -8.82 -2.45
C LEU A 54 -1.84 -9.22 -3.73
N SER A 55 -2.81 -8.43 -4.17
CA SER A 55 -3.57 -8.69 -5.39
C SER A 55 -2.93 -8.13 -6.67
N PHE A 56 -1.94 -7.24 -6.53
CA PHE A 56 -1.33 -6.59 -7.69
C PHE A 56 -0.28 -7.48 -8.35
N PRO A 57 -0.36 -7.74 -9.66
CA PRO A 57 0.62 -8.58 -10.36
C PRO A 57 2.03 -7.97 -10.43
N GLU A 58 2.15 -6.68 -10.12
CA GLU A 58 3.42 -5.96 -10.01
C GLU A 58 4.09 -6.14 -8.64
N VAL A 59 3.35 -6.54 -7.60
CA VAL A 59 3.90 -6.82 -6.28
C VAL A 59 4.39 -8.26 -6.25
N GLU A 60 5.67 -8.42 -5.92
CA GLU A 60 6.31 -9.74 -5.85
C GLU A 60 6.16 -10.31 -4.43
N GLU A 61 6.34 -9.49 -3.40
CA GLU A 61 6.21 -9.89 -2.01
C GLU A 61 5.81 -8.71 -1.10
N LEU A 62 5.03 -8.99 -0.06
CA LEU A 62 4.69 -8.03 1.00
C LEU A 62 5.20 -8.57 2.34
N TYR A 63 6.24 -7.95 2.86
CA TYR A 63 6.85 -8.36 4.14
C TYR A 63 6.24 -7.66 5.36
N ALA A 64 5.46 -6.59 5.14
CA ALA A 64 4.75 -5.93 6.23
C ALA A 64 3.49 -6.72 6.64
N ASP A 65 3.37 -6.98 7.93
CA ASP A 65 2.12 -7.46 8.51
C ASP A 65 1.14 -6.31 8.79
N ASP A 66 -0.06 -6.66 9.26
CA ASP A 66 -1.12 -5.68 9.54
C ASP A 66 -0.74 -4.71 10.70
N GLU A 67 0.19 -5.07 11.59
CA GLU A 67 0.64 -4.19 12.68
C GLU A 67 1.62 -3.14 12.13
N GLU A 68 2.61 -3.57 11.37
CA GLU A 68 3.55 -2.67 10.70
C GLU A 68 2.86 -1.73 9.71
N LEU A 69 1.87 -2.22 8.95
CA LEU A 69 1.06 -1.38 8.07
C LEU A 69 0.25 -0.35 8.85
N ARG A 70 -0.28 -0.72 10.03
CA ARG A 70 -1.01 0.22 10.88
C ARG A 70 -0.11 1.33 11.38
N ASP A 71 1.04 0.98 11.94
CA ASP A 71 2.02 1.94 12.45
C ASP A 71 2.43 2.92 11.34
N LEU A 72 2.69 2.39 10.15
CA LEU A 72 3.05 3.20 8.99
C LEU A 72 1.95 4.17 8.57
N VAL A 73 0.67 3.73 8.59
CA VAL A 73 -0.48 4.58 8.25
C VAL A 73 -0.69 5.67 9.30
N THR A 74 -0.55 5.34 10.59
CA THR A 74 -0.64 6.31 11.69
C THR A 74 0.48 7.35 11.62
N ASP A 75 1.70 6.94 11.29
CA ASP A 75 2.84 7.84 11.06
C ASP A 75 2.66 8.77 9.85
N LEU A 76 1.80 8.40 8.91
CA LEU A 76 1.44 9.23 7.75
C LEU A 76 0.32 10.24 8.07
N GLY A 77 -0.21 10.23 9.30
CA GLY A 77 -1.21 11.18 9.77
C GLY A 77 -2.65 10.81 9.43
N LEU A 78 -2.96 9.51 9.32
CA LEU A 78 -4.33 8.96 9.23
C LEU A 78 -4.75 8.24 10.52
#